data_AF-A0A091Q867-F1
#
_entry.id   AF-A0A091Q867-F1
#
_cell.length_a   1.000
_cell.length_b   1.000
_cell.length_c   1.000
_cell.angle_alpha   90.00
_cell.angle_beta   90.00
_cell.angle_gamma   90.00
#
_symmetry.space_group_name_H-M   'P 1'
#
loop_
_entity.id
_entity.type
_entity.pdbx_description
1 polymer ?
#
loop_
_entity_poly.entity_id
_entity_poly.type
_entity_poly.pdbx_seq_one_letter_code
_entity_poly.pdbx_strand_id
1 'polypeptide(L)' 'SGFKLKEGRFRLDVRKKLFILRVVRHWKRLPREAVAAPSLAVFKARLDGALSNMV' A
#
# COMPACT_ATOMS: atom_id res chain seq x y z
N SER A 1 20.48 15.79 17.35
CA SER A 1 19.05 15.67 16.95
C SER A 1 18.83 14.69 15.80
N GLY A 2 19.32 13.45 15.87
CA GLY A 2 19.27 12.47 14.76
C GLY A 2 18.60 11.12 15.10
N PHE A 3 18.19 10.92 16.35
CA PHE A 3 17.62 9.64 16.81
C PHE A 3 16.13 9.49 16.50
N LYS A 4 15.33 10.58 16.56
CA LYS A 4 13.88 10.56 16.32
C LYS A 4 13.50 10.22 14.85
N LEU A 5 14.34 10.58 13.88
CA LEU A 5 14.09 10.24 12.46
C LEU A 5 14.34 8.76 12.16
N LYS A 6 15.35 8.14 12.80
CA LYS A 6 15.63 6.70 12.67
C LYS A 6 14.52 5.87 13.31
N GLU A 7 14.01 6.29 14.47
CA GLU A 7 12.88 5.65 15.14
C GLU A 7 11.57 5.78 14.33
N GLY A 8 11.30 6.95 13.74
CA GLY A 8 10.17 7.15 12.84
C GLY A 8 10.25 6.26 11.58
N ARG A 9 11.43 6.17 10.96
CA ARG A 9 11.67 5.25 9.83
C ARG A 9 11.51 3.79 10.23
N PHE A 10 12.00 3.40 11.41
CA PHE A 10 11.84 2.04 11.94
C PHE A 10 10.36 1.70 12.17
N ARG A 11 9.59 2.60 12.80
CA ARG A 11 8.15 2.43 13.01
C ARG A 11 7.39 2.32 11.69
N LEU A 12 7.77 3.10 10.69
CA LEU A 12 7.17 3.05 9.35
C LEU A 12 7.53 1.75 8.61
N ASP A 13 8.78 1.29 8.68
CA ASP A 13 9.22 0.05 8.03
C ASP A 13 8.51 -1.18 8.64
N VAL A 14 8.39 -1.22 9.97
CA VAL A 14 7.62 -2.26 10.67
C VAL A 14 6.15 -2.20 10.27
N ARG A 15 5.52 -1.02 10.23
CA ARG A 15 4.13 -0.87 9.81
C ARG A 15 3.93 -1.34 8.36
N LYS A 16 4.86 -1.03 7.46
CA LYS A 16 4.83 -1.46 6.06
C LYS A 16 4.89 -2.99 5.93
N LYS A 17 5.81 -3.64 6.67
CA LYS A 17 5.92 -5.11 6.70
C LYS A 17 4.66 -5.77 7.26
N LEU A 18 4.10 -5.25 8.35
CA LEU A 18 2.85 -5.76 8.94
C LEU A 18 1.65 -5.56 8.00
N PHE A 19 1.61 -4.45 7.27
CA PHE A 19 0.56 -4.18 6.30
C PHE A 19 0.56 -5.21 5.17
N ILE A 20 1.73 -5.50 4.59
CA ILE A 20 1.86 -6.52 3.54
C ILE A 20 1.40 -7.89 4.06
N LEU A 21 1.84 -8.32 5.24
CA LEU A 21 1.43 -9.60 5.82
C LEU A 21 -0.08 -9.68 6.10
N ARG A 22 -0.69 -8.59 6.57
CA ARG A 22 -2.15 -8.50 6.77
C ARG A 22 -2.91 -8.58 5.44
N VAL A 23 -2.45 -7.84 4.43
CA VAL A 23 -3.06 -7.85 3.10
C VAL A 23 -2.94 -9.25 2.48
N VAL A 24 -1.77 -9.89 2.52
CA VAL A 24 -1.57 -11.25 1.98
C VAL A 24 -2.44 -12.29 2.70
N ARG A 25 -2.55 -12.22 4.03
CA ARG A 25 -3.43 -13.11 4.81
C ARG A 25 -4.90 -12.88 4.46
N HIS A 26 -5.30 -11.62 4.25
CA HIS A 26 -6.67 -11.28 3.90
C HIS A 26 -7.00 -11.55 2.42
N TRP A 27 -5.99 -11.54 1.54
CA TRP A 27 -6.11 -11.82 0.11
C TRP A 27 -6.68 -13.21 -0.19
N LYS A 28 -6.36 -14.20 0.64
CA LYS A 28 -6.91 -15.56 0.53
C LYS A 28 -8.40 -15.64 0.89
N ARG A 29 -8.94 -14.63 1.58
CA ARG A 29 -10.34 -14.53 2.02
C ARG A 29 -11.13 -13.46 1.24
N LEU A 30 -10.46 -12.65 0.43
CA LEU A 30 -11.10 -11.65 -0.41
C LEU A 30 -11.68 -12.33 -1.65
N PRO A 31 -12.98 -12.14 -1.96
CA PRO A 31 -13.57 -12.68 -3.17
C PRO A 31 -12.83 -12.12 -4.39
N ARG A 32 -12.57 -12.98 -5.38
CA ARG A 32 -11.88 -12.58 -6.62
C ARG A 32 -12.60 -11.43 -7.32
N GLU A 33 -13.92 -11.31 -7.15
CA GLU A 33 -14.72 -10.20 -7.67
C GLU A 33 -14.41 -8.86 -6.97
N ALA A 34 -14.06 -8.84 -5.68
CA ALA A 34 -13.62 -7.61 -5.00
C ALA A 34 -12.21 -7.18 -5.44
N VAL A 35 -11.40 -8.14 -5.89
CA VAL A 35 -10.07 -7.90 -6.49
C VAL A 35 -10.18 -7.51 -7.97
N ALA A 36 -11.18 -8.04 -8.68
CA ALA A 36 -11.50 -7.73 -10.08
C ALA A 36 -12.66 -6.71 -10.20
N ALA A 37 -12.87 -5.89 -9.16
CA ALA A 37 -13.87 -4.84 -9.20
C ALA A 37 -13.32 -3.64 -9.99
N PRO A 38 -14.20 -2.83 -10.62
CA PRO A 38 -13.86 -1.56 -11.28
C PRO A 38 -12.94 -0.64 -10.46
N SER A 39 -12.92 -0.81 -9.13
CA SER A 39 -12.04 -0.12 -8.20
C SER A 39 -10.55 -0.34 -8.46
N LEU A 40 -10.10 -1.50 -8.94
CA LEU A 40 -8.66 -1.74 -9.20
C LEU A 40 -8.20 -1.01 -10.47
N ALA A 41 -9.01 -1.01 -11.53
CA ALA A 41 -8.72 -0.25 -12.75
C ALA A 41 -8.72 1.26 -12.46
N VAL A 42 -9.72 1.75 -11.72
CA VAL A 42 -9.80 3.15 -11.28
C VAL A 42 -8.65 3.51 -10.34
N PHE A 43 -8.24 2.62 -9.45
CA PHE A 43 -7.10 2.82 -8.57
C PHE A 43 -5.78 2.91 -9.34
N LYS A 44 -5.57 2.04 -10.35
CA LYS A 44 -4.42 2.13 -11.25
C LYS A 44 -4.42 3.42 -12.06
N ALA A 45 -5.56 3.85 -12.61
CA ALA A 45 -5.66 5.11 -13.35
C ALA A 45 -5.35 6.33 -12.47
N ARG A 46 -5.80 6.33 -11.20
CA ARG A 46 -5.46 7.39 -10.24
C ARG A 46 -3.99 7.38 -9.86
N LEU A 47 -3.38 6.20 -9.70
CA LEU A 47 -1.94 6.08 -9.43
C LEU A 47 -1.10 6.55 -10.62
N ASP A 48 -1.48 6.17 -11.83
CA ASP A 48 -0.79 6.56 -13.06
C ASP A 48 -0.85 8.07 -13.27
N GLY A 49 -2.02 8.69 -13.09
CA GLY A 49 -2.17 10.15 -13.10
C GLY A 49 -1.38 10.85 -12.00
N ALA A 50 -1.32 10.28 -10.79
CA ALA A 50 -0.53 10.85 -9.69
C ALA A 50 0.99 10.75 -9.93
N LEU A 51 1.46 9.65 -10.54
CA LEU A 51 2.88 9.44 -10.87
C LEU A 51 3.31 10.27 -12.08
N SER A 52 2.42 10.49 -13.06
CA SER A 52 2.68 11.39 -14.19
C SER A 52 2.86 12.85 -13.77
N ASN A 53 2.30 13.25 -12.62
CA ASN A 53 2.49 14.58 -12.03
C ASN A 53 3.78 14.71 -11.20
N MET A 54 4.59 13.65 -11.15
CA MET A 54 5.87 13.59 -10.44
C MET A 54 7.06 13.48 -11.44
N VAL A 55 6.94 14.15 -12.59
CA VAL A 55 7.99 14.39 -13.59
C VAL A 55 8.17 15.90 -13.74
#